data_AF-A0A383ENU8-F1
#
_entry.id   AF-A0A383ENU8-F1
#
_cell.length_a   1.000
_cell.length_b   1.000
_cell.length_c   1.000
_cell.angle_alpha   90.00
_cell.angle_beta   90.00
_cell.angle_gamma   90.00
#
_symmetry.space_group_name_H-M   'P 1'
#
loop_
_entity.id
_entity.type
_entity.pdbx_description
1 polymer ?
#
loop_
_entity_poly.entity_id
_entity_poly.type
_entity_poly.pdbx_seq_one_letter_code
_entity_poly.pdbx_strand_id
1 'polypeptide(L)' 'MAKVTKMCVGESLKGDGNEVAHIDLIIGPRGSTAEGVFAQTLCNQREGVNGLLAVVAPNLMAKPATVMFNKVTIKGAKQ' A
#
# COMPACT_ATOMS: atom_id res chain seq x y z
N MET A 1 -7.88 -2.46 25.09
CA MET A 1 -6.79 -3.26 24.48
C MET A 1 -6.68 -2.92 23.00
N ALA A 2 -5.47 -2.94 22.42
CA ALA A 2 -5.29 -2.77 20.98
C ALA A 2 -5.92 -3.95 20.22
N LYS A 3 -6.66 -3.68 19.13
CA LYS A 3 -7.35 -4.72 18.35
C LYS A 3 -6.43 -5.43 17.35
N VAL A 4 -5.48 -4.72 16.76
CA VAL A 4 -4.48 -5.26 15.83
C VAL A 4 -3.16 -5.40 16.58
N THR A 5 -2.82 -6.62 16.98
CA THR A 5 -1.66 -6.93 17.83
C THR A 5 -0.54 -7.68 17.11
N LYS A 6 -0.76 -8.05 15.85
CA LYS A 6 0.20 -8.74 14.99
C LYS A 6 -0.01 -8.35 13.53
N MET A 7 0.91 -8.74 12.66
CA MET A 7 0.72 -8.62 11.22
C MET A 7 -0.47 -9.49 10.78
N CYS A 8 -1.32 -8.91 9.95
CA CYS A 8 -2.45 -9.55 9.29
C CYS A 8 -2.35 -9.31 7.78
N VAL A 9 -2.99 -10.18 7.02
CA VAL A 9 -3.09 -10.09 5.55
C VAL A 9 -4.57 -10.12 5.19
N GLY A 10 -4.94 -9.33 4.19
CA GLY A 10 -6.27 -9.34 3.59
C GLY A 10 -6.18 -9.14 2.08
N GLU A 11 -7.21 -9.59 1.38
CA GLU A 11 -7.34 -9.45 -0.07
C GLU A 11 -8.81 -9.15 -0.41
N SER A 12 -9.03 -8.43 -1.51
CA SER A 12 -10.36 -8.25 -2.09
C SER A 12 -10.29 -7.90 -3.57
N LEU A 13 -11.17 -8.54 -4.35
CA LEU A 13 -11.49 -8.20 -5.73
C LEU A 13 -12.91 -7.64 -5.83
N LYS A 14 -13.05 -6.46 -6.42
CA LYS A 14 -14.34 -5.79 -6.58
C LYS A 14 -14.41 -5.00 -7.89
N GLY A 15 -15.59 -5.01 -8.51
CA GLY A 15 -15.87 -4.33 -9.78
C GLY A 15 -15.86 -5.28 -10.97
N ASP A 16 -15.93 -4.72 -12.17
CA ASP A 16 -15.93 -5.42 -13.46
C ASP A 16 -15.27 -4.54 -14.55
N GLY A 17 -15.20 -5.05 -15.78
CA GLY A 17 -14.60 -4.33 -16.91
C GLY A 17 -13.09 -4.10 -16.76
N ASN A 18 -12.60 -2.99 -17.33
CA ASN A 18 -11.17 -2.65 -17.29
C ASN A 18 -10.77 -1.99 -15.96
N GLU A 19 -11.75 -1.56 -15.16
CA GLU A 19 -11.59 -0.82 -13.92
C GLU A 19 -11.74 -1.71 -12.68
N VAL A 20 -11.78 -3.03 -12.86
CA VAL A 20 -11.80 -3.99 -11.75
C VAL A 20 -10.61 -3.77 -10.82
N ALA A 21 -10.87 -3.67 -9.52
CA ALA A 21 -9.86 -3.44 -8.51
C ALA A 21 -9.54 -4.75 -7.77
N HIS A 22 -8.24 -5.02 -7.60
CA HIS A 22 -7.76 -6.17 -6.84
C HIS A 22 -6.64 -5.74 -5.87
N ILE A 23 -6.97 -5.72 -4.59
CA ILE A 23 -6.09 -5.25 -3.51
C ILE A 23 -5.52 -6.43 -2.73
N ASP A 24 -4.20 -6.51 -2.65
CA ASP A 24 -3.49 -7.29 -1.63
C ASP A 24 -3.02 -6.34 -0.54
N LEU A 25 -3.32 -6.64 0.73
CA LEU A 25 -3.10 -5.72 1.84
C LEU A 25 -2.42 -6.41 3.03
N ILE A 26 -1.46 -5.70 3.61
CA ILE A 26 -0.83 -6.04 4.90
C ILE A 26 -1.16 -4.92 5.89
N ILE A 27 -1.50 -5.30 7.12
CA ILE A 27 -1.62 -4.38 8.25
C ILE A 27 -0.92 -4.97 9.48
N GLY A 28 -0.26 -4.15 10.28
CA GLY A 28 0.36 -4.60 11.53
C GLY A 28 0.75 -3.45 12.45
N PRO A 29 0.99 -3.73 13.74
CA PRO A 29 1.41 -2.72 14.70
C PRO A 29 2.90 -2.34 14.54
N ARG A 30 3.30 -1.26 15.18
CA ARG A 30 4.72 -0.90 15.39
C ARG A 30 5.49 -2.07 16.03
N GLY A 31 6.74 -2.27 15.61
CA GLY A 31 7.60 -3.38 16.04
C GLY A 31 7.32 -4.71 15.33
N SER A 32 6.32 -4.78 14.45
CA SER A 32 6.05 -5.98 13.64
C SER A 32 6.78 -5.93 12.30
N THR A 33 6.84 -7.08 11.61
CA THR A 33 7.36 -7.17 10.24
C THR A 33 6.69 -6.18 9.28
N ALA A 34 5.41 -5.83 9.51
CA ALA A 34 4.68 -4.85 8.71
C ALA A 34 5.34 -3.45 8.72
N GLU A 35 5.91 -3.03 9.86
CA GLU A 35 6.63 -1.76 9.96
C GLU A 35 7.94 -1.79 9.14
N GLY A 36 8.68 -2.90 9.21
CA GLY A 36 9.93 -3.07 8.46
C GLY A 36 9.70 -3.07 6.95
N VAL A 37 8.71 -3.83 6.46
CA VAL A 37 8.38 -3.85 5.03
C VAL A 37 7.80 -2.53 4.56
N PHE A 38 7.01 -1.81 5.38
CA PHE A 38 6.55 -0.46 5.06
C PHE A 38 7.71 0.47 4.72
N ALA A 39 8.74 0.52 5.59
CA ALA A 39 9.91 1.37 5.38
C ALA A 39 10.71 0.94 4.15
N GLN A 40 10.89 -0.37 3.94
CA GLN A 40 11.59 -0.91 2.77
C GLN A 40 10.85 -0.60 1.46
N THR A 41 9.54 -0.79 1.40
CA THR A 41 8.73 -0.49 0.21
C THR A 41 8.78 1.00 -0.13
N LEU A 42 8.73 1.88 0.88
CA LEU A 42 8.80 3.32 0.65
C LEU A 42 10.17 3.78 0.13
N CYS A 43 11.26 3.15 0.60
CA CYS A 43 12.62 3.55 0.24
C CYS A 43 13.20 2.83 -0.98
N ASN A 44 12.56 1.77 -1.50
CA ASN A 44 13.09 0.94 -2.58
C ASN A 44 12.27 1.08 -3.87
N GLN A 45 12.48 2.19 -4.58
CA GLN A 45 11.82 2.48 -5.85
C GLN A 45 12.51 1.74 -7.01
N ARG A 46 11.74 1.29 -8.01
CA ARG A 46 12.25 0.60 -9.20
C ARG A 46 11.59 1.16 -10.45
N GLU A 47 12.20 0.94 -11.61
CA GLU A 47 11.59 1.36 -12.86
C GLU A 47 10.20 0.74 -13.04
N GLY A 48 9.19 1.60 -13.21
CA GLY A 48 7.80 1.22 -13.37
C GLY A 48 7.11 0.64 -12.12
N VAL A 49 7.77 0.57 -10.95
CA VAL A 49 7.18 0.12 -9.67
C VAL A 49 7.60 1.06 -8.55
N ASN A 50 6.63 1.84 -8.06
CA ASN A 50 6.89 2.89 -7.08
C ASN A 50 6.05 2.69 -5.80
N GLY A 51 6.67 2.96 -4.65
CA GLY A 51 6.02 2.99 -3.35
C GLY A 51 5.83 4.42 -2.85
N LEU A 52 4.60 4.85 -2.61
CA LEU A 52 4.30 6.21 -2.13
C LEU A 52 3.46 6.19 -0.86
N LEU A 53 3.55 7.26 -0.06
CA LEU A 53 2.62 7.46 1.05
C LEU A 53 1.21 7.73 0.50
N ALA A 54 0.22 7.00 0.98
CA ALA A 54 -1.17 7.28 0.68
C ALA A 54 -1.57 8.60 1.37
N VAL A 55 -2.04 9.56 0.57
CA VAL A 55 -2.54 10.85 1.04
C VAL A 55 -3.98 11.04 0.58
N VAL A 56 -4.82 11.63 1.43
CA VAL A 56 -6.18 12.04 1.04
C VAL A 56 -6.10 13.21 0.07
N ALA A 57 -5.15 14.12 0.33
CA ALA A 57 -4.79 15.26 -0.50
C ALA A 57 -3.33 15.66 -0.19
N PRO A 58 -2.67 16.49 -1.03
CA PRO A 58 -1.36 17.03 -0.70
C PRO A 58 -1.32 17.63 0.71
N ASN A 59 -0.29 17.28 1.49
CA ASN A 59 -0.11 17.67 2.89
C ASN A 59 -1.14 17.07 3.89
N LEU A 60 -1.98 16.11 3.48
CA LEU A 60 -2.92 15.40 4.35
C LEU A 60 -2.79 13.88 4.19
N MET A 61 -1.87 13.28 4.94
CA MET A 61 -1.63 11.84 4.90
C MET A 61 -2.78 11.04 5.51
N ALA A 62 -3.06 9.85 4.95
CA ALA A 62 -3.97 8.91 5.58
C ALA A 62 -3.40 8.42 6.93
N LYS A 63 -4.30 8.11 7.87
CA LYS A 63 -3.98 7.44 9.14
C LYS A 63 -4.89 6.22 9.31
N PRO A 64 -4.36 5.02 9.61
CA PRO A 64 -2.95 4.69 9.86
C PRO A 64 -2.03 4.94 8.65
N ALA A 65 -0.73 5.15 8.91
CA ALA A 65 0.24 5.42 7.84
C ALA A 65 0.25 4.24 6.86
N THR A 66 0.09 4.54 5.57
CA THR A 66 -0.14 3.54 4.54
C THR A 66 0.80 3.82 3.37
N VAL A 67 1.48 2.77 2.90
CA VAL A 67 2.27 2.80 1.66
C VAL A 67 1.46 2.10 0.58
N MET A 68 1.33 2.73 -0.58
CA MET A 68 0.73 2.14 -1.77
C MET A 68 1.82 1.86 -2.79
N PHE A 69 1.72 0.72 -3.45
CA PHE A 69 2.60 0.32 -4.55
C PHE A 69 1.79 -0.37 -5.64
N ASN A 70 2.23 -0.25 -6.88
CA ASN A 70 1.53 -0.80 -8.03
C ASN A 70 1.93 -2.27 -8.30
N LYS A 71 0.95 -3.08 -8.73
CA LYS A 71 1.19 -4.46 -9.21
C LYS A 71 1.55 -4.50 -10.70
N VAL A 72 0.92 -3.64 -11.49
CA VAL A 72 1.14 -3.54 -12.94
C VAL A 72 2.18 -2.47 -13.21
N THR A 73 3.19 -2.79 -14.04
CA THR A 73 4.24 -1.84 -14.42
C THR A 73 3.65 -0.56 -15.03
N ILE A 74 4.02 0.58 -14.46
CA ILE A 74 3.68 1.91 -15.00
C ILE A 74 4.64 2.22 -16.14
N LYS A 75 4.12 2.47 -17.34
CA LYS A 75 4.92 2.70 -18.57
C LYS A 75 4.90 4.14 -19.07
N GLY A 76 4.03 4.98 -18.52
CA GLY A 76 3.93 6.37 -18.94
C GLY A 76 2.98 7.16 -18.06
N ALA A 77 3.03 8.49 -18.18
CA ALA A 77 2.39 9.43 -17.26
C ALA A 77 0.85 9.35 -17.17
N LYS A 78 0.18 8.68 -18.10
CA LYS A 78 -1.27 8.48 -18.04
C LYS A 78 -1.68 7.48 -16.96
N GLN A 79 -0.83 6.49 -16.68
CA GLN A 79 -1.00 5.53 -15.58
C GLN A 79 -0.51 6.17 -14.28
#